data_AF-A0A844ELC8-F1
#
_entry.id   AF-A0A844ELC8-F1
#
_cell.length_a   1.000
_cell.length_b   1.000
_cell.length_c   1.000
_cell.angle_alpha   90.00
_cell.angle_beta   90.00
_cell.angle_gamma   90.00
#
_symmetry.space_group_name_H-M   'P 1'
#
loop_
_entity.id
_entity.type
_entity.pdbx_description
1 polymer ?
#
loop_
_entity_poly.entity_id
_entity_poly.type
_entity_poly.pdbx_seq_one_letter_code
_entity_poly.pdbx_strand_id
1 'polypeptide(L)'
;ILDNTDLSFPSVTDENGNQVKLSQGVYSILLESTNPAVRKEAFQKLYQVYRQFQHTLAATLTTNVKNHNFKANVRHYNSALEAALSENEVPTAVYDNLIQGVNRHLDLLHRYVALRKRILGLDELHMYDMYTSLVGKKSPKYTFEQSKAIALEALQVMGPDYVKHVHEAFDGRWIDVVENQFKRSGGYSSGTYDTNPFILLNWKDNLDNLYTLIHETG
;
A
#
# COMPACT_ATOMS: atom_id res chain seq x y z
N ILE A 1 4.63 -9.69 -13.16
CA ILE A 1 5.48 -10.90 -13.11
C ILE A 1 6.86 -10.47 -12.65
N LEU A 2 7.69 -9.85 -13.50
CA LEU A 2 9.04 -9.34 -13.15
C LEU A 2 9.16 -8.83 -11.69
N ASP A 3 8.38 -7.81 -11.34
CA ASP A 3 8.44 -7.16 -10.01
C ASP A 3 7.99 -8.05 -8.83
N ASN A 4 6.99 -8.89 -9.06
CA ASN A 4 6.37 -9.70 -8.00
C ASN A 4 7.09 -11.03 -7.78
N THR A 5 7.83 -11.55 -8.78
CA THR A 5 8.36 -12.92 -8.75
C THR A 5 9.84 -13.03 -9.08
N ASP A 6 10.35 -12.24 -10.03
CA ASP A 6 11.65 -12.51 -10.65
C ASP A 6 12.77 -11.63 -10.07
N LEU A 7 12.44 -10.46 -9.53
CA LEU A 7 13.41 -9.60 -8.86
C LEU A 7 13.93 -10.27 -7.58
N SER A 8 15.25 -10.45 -7.50
CA SER A 8 15.93 -10.94 -6.31
C SER A 8 16.58 -9.78 -5.56
N PHE A 9 16.08 -9.50 -4.36
CA PHE A 9 16.61 -8.45 -3.50
C PHE A 9 17.73 -8.96 -2.58
N PRO A 10 18.71 -8.13 -2.20
CA PRO A 10 19.80 -8.55 -1.31
C PRO A 10 19.31 -8.76 0.14
N SER A 11 20.16 -9.31 1.00
CA SER A 11 19.92 -9.25 2.45
C SER A 11 20.23 -7.86 3.00
N VAL A 12 19.53 -7.48 4.07
CA VAL A 12 19.68 -6.23 4.81
C VAL A 12 19.65 -6.51 6.32
N THR A 13 20.08 -5.54 7.11
CA THR A 13 20.13 -5.68 8.57
C THR A 13 18.81 -5.23 9.19
N ASP A 14 18.20 -6.08 10.03
CA ASP A 14 17.03 -5.70 10.80
C ASP A 14 17.39 -4.86 12.05
N GLU A 15 16.37 -4.41 12.77
CA GLU A 15 16.52 -3.65 14.01
C GLU A 15 17.21 -4.40 15.16
N ASN A 16 17.31 -5.72 15.08
CA ASN A 16 17.97 -6.58 16.07
C ASN A 16 19.40 -6.96 15.63
N GLY A 17 19.86 -6.50 14.46
CA GLY A 17 21.16 -6.83 13.90
C GLY A 17 21.21 -8.12 13.08
N ASN A 18 20.06 -8.77 12.83
CA ASN A 18 20.00 -9.98 12.02
C ASN A 18 20.01 -9.67 10.53
N GLN A 19 20.59 -10.58 9.73
CA GLN A 19 20.47 -10.52 8.28
C GLN A 19 19.14 -11.12 7.83
N VAL A 20 18.31 -10.29 7.21
CA VAL A 20 17.02 -10.71 6.64
C VAL A 20 17.05 -10.53 5.13
N LYS A 21 16.50 -11.51 4.40
CA LYS A 21 16.31 -11.39 2.94
C LYS A 21 15.27 -10.30 2.68
N LEU A 22 15.64 -9.27 1.93
CA LEU A 22 14.70 -8.22 1.58
C LEU A 22 13.62 -8.77 0.64
N SER A 23 12.40 -8.34 0.87
CA SER A 23 11.22 -8.55 0.03
C SER A 23 10.33 -7.31 0.15
N GLN A 24 9.29 -7.17 -0.67
CA GLN A 24 8.35 -6.05 -0.54
C GLN A 24 7.68 -6.01 0.85
N GLY A 25 7.30 -7.17 1.39
CA GLY A 25 6.70 -7.27 2.72
C GLY A 25 7.68 -6.93 3.84
N VAL A 26 8.92 -7.44 3.76
CA VAL A 26 9.97 -7.12 4.74
C VAL A 26 10.38 -5.65 4.64
N TYR A 27 10.41 -5.08 3.44
CA TYR A 27 10.74 -3.68 3.21
C TYR A 27 9.83 -2.74 4.01
N SER A 28 8.51 -2.92 3.95
CA SER A 28 7.56 -2.09 4.70
C SER A 28 7.82 -2.13 6.20
N ILE A 29 8.07 -3.33 6.76
CA ILE A 29 8.40 -3.50 8.19
C ILE A 29 9.69 -2.76 8.55
N LEU A 30 10.73 -2.85 7.71
CA LEU A 30 12.01 -2.21 7.98
C LEU A 30 11.90 -0.67 7.93
N LEU A 31 11.01 -0.11 7.11
CA LEU A 31 10.75 1.33 7.08
C LEU A 31 10.03 1.85 8.34
N GLU A 32 9.38 1.00 9.11
CA GLU A 32 8.80 1.38 10.40
C GLU A 32 9.85 1.49 11.52
N SER A 33 11.05 0.91 11.32
CA SER A 33 12.11 0.84 12.33
C SER A 33 12.42 2.21 12.93
N THR A 34 12.63 2.27 14.25
CA THR A 34 13.08 3.49 14.93
C THR A 34 14.55 3.80 14.63
N ASN A 35 15.32 2.84 14.10
CA ASN A 35 16.72 3.04 13.72
C ASN A 35 16.84 3.59 12.28
N PRO A 36 17.33 4.82 12.06
CA PRO A 36 17.47 5.41 10.73
C PRO A 36 18.38 4.62 9.78
N ALA A 37 19.39 3.93 10.30
CA ALA A 37 20.31 3.14 9.48
C ALA A 37 19.60 1.95 8.81
N VAL A 38 18.70 1.29 9.54
CA VAL A 38 17.89 0.16 9.04
C VAL A 38 16.98 0.63 7.90
N ARG A 39 16.25 1.74 8.10
CA ARG A 39 15.35 2.31 7.09
C ARG A 39 16.09 2.71 5.82
N LYS A 40 17.23 3.38 5.99
CA LYS A 40 18.08 3.85 4.90
C LYS A 40 18.67 2.69 4.11
N GLU A 41 19.21 1.67 4.77
CA GLU A 41 19.74 0.47 4.10
C GLU A 41 18.65 -0.22 3.28
N ALA A 42 17.49 -0.49 3.89
CA ALA A 42 16.37 -1.14 3.22
C ALA A 42 15.93 -0.36 1.96
N PHE A 43 15.76 0.96 2.07
CA PHE A 43 15.42 1.83 0.94
C PHE A 43 16.46 1.78 -0.17
N GLN A 44 17.74 1.99 0.16
CA GLN A 44 18.79 2.04 -0.86
C GLN A 44 18.97 0.70 -1.57
N LYS A 45 18.90 -0.41 -0.82
CA LYS A 45 19.06 -1.76 -1.36
C LYS A 45 17.88 -2.17 -2.24
N LEU A 46 16.65 -1.79 -1.89
CA LEU A 46 15.48 -1.99 -2.74
C LEU A 46 15.64 -1.25 -4.07
N TYR A 47 15.87 0.07 -4.01
CA TYR A 47 15.96 0.90 -5.21
C TYR A 47 17.24 0.64 -6.03
N GLN A 48 18.29 0.08 -5.44
CA GLN A 48 19.46 -0.41 -6.18
C GLN A 48 19.04 -1.48 -7.20
N VAL A 49 18.18 -2.42 -6.82
CA VAL A 49 17.69 -3.47 -7.73
C VAL A 49 16.82 -2.84 -8.82
N TYR A 50 15.84 -2.00 -8.46
CA TYR A 50 15.02 -1.30 -9.45
C TYR A 50 15.85 -0.51 -10.47
N ARG A 51 16.91 0.16 -10.00
CA ARG A 51 17.81 0.92 -10.87
C ARG A 51 18.55 0.04 -11.88
N GLN A 52 18.91 -1.20 -11.54
CA GLN A 52 19.51 -2.15 -12.48
C GLN A 52 18.58 -2.46 -13.66
N PHE A 53 17.27 -2.43 -13.42
CA PHE A 53 16.25 -2.74 -14.43
C PHE A 53 15.52 -1.50 -14.96
N GLN A 54 16.03 -0.28 -14.71
CA GLN A 54 15.34 0.97 -15.06
C GLN A 54 14.96 1.06 -16.54
N HIS A 55 15.79 0.54 -17.46
CA HIS A 55 15.49 0.57 -18.89
C HIS A 55 14.37 -0.40 -19.27
N THR A 56 14.36 -1.59 -18.68
CA THR A 56 13.26 -2.56 -18.88
C THR A 56 11.95 -1.99 -18.35
N LEU A 57 11.97 -1.45 -17.13
CA LEU A 57 10.80 -0.82 -16.51
C LEU A 57 10.29 0.36 -17.35
N ALA A 58 11.20 1.23 -17.82
CA ALA A 58 10.85 2.36 -18.69
C ALA A 58 10.27 1.90 -20.04
N ALA A 59 10.84 0.87 -20.66
CA ALA A 59 10.35 0.32 -21.92
C ALA A 59 8.96 -0.32 -21.75
N THR A 60 8.74 -1.08 -20.67
CA THR A 60 7.44 -1.68 -20.34
C THR A 60 6.39 -0.60 -20.09
N LEU A 61 6.70 0.43 -19.28
CA LEU A 61 5.79 1.54 -19.02
C LEU A 61 5.46 2.30 -20.31
N THR A 62 6.48 2.63 -21.11
CA THR A 62 6.31 3.33 -22.40
C THR A 62 5.42 2.54 -23.35
N THR A 63 5.59 1.21 -23.39
CA THR A 63 4.77 0.33 -24.24
C THR A 63 3.30 0.34 -23.78
N ASN A 64 3.04 0.30 -22.48
CA ASN A 64 1.68 0.41 -21.95
C ASN A 64 1.05 1.77 -22.29
N VAL A 65 1.76 2.87 -22.11
CA VAL A 65 1.27 4.22 -22.46
C VAL A 65 0.96 4.32 -23.96
N LYS A 66 1.85 3.81 -24.82
CA LYS A 66 1.60 3.76 -26.28
C LYS A 66 0.37 2.91 -26.62
N ASN A 67 0.17 1.78 -25.94
CA ASN A 67 -0.99 0.92 -26.13
C ASN A 67 -2.28 1.65 -25.76
N HIS A 68 -2.32 2.36 -24.62
CA HIS A 68 -3.47 3.16 -24.22
C HIS A 68 -3.79 4.27 -25.22
N ASN A 69 -2.78 5.02 -25.67
CA ASN A 69 -2.96 6.08 -26.68
C ASN A 69 -3.44 5.52 -28.02
N PHE A 70 -2.89 4.40 -28.47
CA PHE A 70 -3.33 3.73 -29.69
C PHE A 70 -4.78 3.28 -29.58
N LYS A 71 -5.16 2.61 -28.49
CA LYS A 71 -6.53 2.15 -28.22
C LYS A 71 -7.52 3.31 -28.17
N ALA A 72 -7.16 4.42 -27.54
CA ALA A 72 -7.98 5.63 -27.51
C ALA A 72 -8.20 6.18 -28.92
N ASN A 73 -7.12 6.33 -29.69
CA ASN A 73 -7.17 6.87 -31.05
C ASN A 73 -8.03 6.02 -32.00
N VAL A 74 -7.85 4.69 -32.03
CA VAL A 74 -8.64 3.81 -32.91
C VAL A 74 -10.11 3.69 -32.50
N ARG A 75 -10.44 4.12 -31.28
CA ARG A 75 -11.82 4.22 -30.78
C ARG A 75 -12.36 5.66 -30.80
N HIS A 76 -11.65 6.57 -31.47
CA HIS A 76 -12.05 7.96 -31.68
C HIS A 76 -12.17 8.80 -30.39
N TYR A 77 -11.42 8.46 -29.34
CA TYR A 77 -11.22 9.33 -28.18
C TYR A 77 -10.09 10.33 -28.43
N ASN A 78 -10.18 11.53 -27.82
CA ASN A 78 -9.17 12.57 -27.93
C ASN A 78 -7.91 12.25 -27.12
N SER A 79 -8.02 11.41 -26.10
CA SER A 79 -6.89 11.01 -25.25
C SER A 79 -7.10 9.65 -24.59
N ALA A 80 -6.00 9.03 -24.12
CA ALA A 80 -6.08 7.85 -23.26
C ALA A 80 -6.80 8.12 -21.93
N LEU A 81 -6.73 9.35 -21.40
CA LEU A 81 -7.44 9.75 -20.19
C LEU A 81 -8.95 9.71 -20.41
N GLU A 82 -9.43 10.36 -21.47
CA GLU A 82 -10.86 10.35 -21.83
C GLU A 82 -11.37 8.92 -22.04
N ALA A 83 -10.61 8.10 -22.77
CA ALA A 83 -10.97 6.69 -23.01
C ALA A 83 -11.03 5.84 -21.73
N ALA A 84 -10.19 6.13 -20.73
CA ALA A 84 -10.19 5.40 -19.46
C ALA A 84 -11.36 5.81 -18.55
N LEU A 85 -11.82 7.05 -18.66
CA LEU A 85 -12.90 7.60 -17.84
C LEU A 85 -14.29 7.35 -18.42
N SER A 86 -14.39 7.10 -19.74
CA SER A 86 -15.66 6.96 -20.45
C SER A 86 -16.52 5.80 -19.97
N GLU A 87 -15.91 4.69 -19.52
CA GLU A 87 -16.66 3.51 -19.04
C GLU A 87 -17.55 3.83 -17.82
N ASN A 88 -17.11 4.77 -16.99
CA ASN A 88 -17.84 5.24 -15.81
C ASN A 88 -18.49 6.61 -16.03
N GLU A 89 -18.54 7.07 -17.29
CA GLU A 89 -19.12 8.37 -17.67
C GLU A 89 -18.51 9.57 -16.92
N VAL A 90 -17.22 9.48 -16.56
CA VAL A 90 -16.53 10.53 -15.81
C VAL A 90 -15.95 11.60 -16.76
N PRO A 91 -16.33 12.88 -16.64
CA PRO A 91 -15.71 13.94 -17.42
C PRO A 91 -14.25 14.15 -17.05
N THR A 92 -13.38 14.41 -18.03
CA THR A 92 -11.94 14.70 -17.80
C THR A 92 -11.71 15.88 -16.85
N ALA A 93 -12.62 16.86 -16.85
CA ALA A 93 -12.58 17.99 -15.93
C ALA A 93 -12.61 17.57 -14.44
N VAL A 94 -13.25 16.45 -14.08
CA VAL A 94 -13.24 15.93 -12.71
C VAL A 94 -11.82 15.51 -12.30
N TYR A 95 -11.12 14.82 -13.19
CA TYR A 95 -9.73 14.41 -12.99
C TYR A 95 -8.79 15.61 -12.88
N ASP A 96 -8.91 16.58 -13.79
CA ASP A 96 -8.08 17.78 -13.77
C ASP A 96 -8.33 18.64 -12.53
N ASN A 97 -9.59 18.77 -12.11
CA ASN A 97 -9.96 19.50 -10.91
C ASN A 97 -9.40 18.83 -9.65
N LEU A 98 -9.35 17.50 -9.58
CA LEU A 98 -8.69 16.78 -8.49
C LEU A 98 -7.20 17.13 -8.42
N ILE A 99 -6.48 17.03 -9.54
CA ILE A 99 -5.04 17.37 -9.58
C ILE A 99 -4.81 18.81 -9.16
N GLN A 100 -5.58 19.75 -9.70
CA GLN A 100 -5.46 21.16 -9.35
C GLN A 100 -5.82 21.42 -7.87
N GLY A 101 -6.84 20.75 -7.35
CA GLY A 101 -7.23 20.81 -5.94
C GLY A 101 -6.10 20.34 -5.02
N VAL A 102 -5.55 19.16 -5.27
CA VAL A 102 -4.42 18.61 -4.50
C VAL A 102 -3.21 19.53 -4.58
N ASN A 103 -2.83 19.99 -5.78
CA ASN A 103 -1.67 20.85 -5.98
C ASN A 103 -1.78 22.19 -5.23
N ARG A 104 -2.98 22.77 -5.13
CA ARG A 104 -3.24 24.00 -4.36
C ARG A 104 -3.03 23.84 -2.86
N HIS A 105 -3.06 22.61 -2.34
CA HIS A 105 -2.96 22.30 -0.91
C HIS A 105 -1.71 21.48 -0.54
N LEU A 106 -0.69 21.47 -1.40
CA LEU A 106 0.59 20.80 -1.11
C LEU A 106 1.34 21.42 0.09
N ASP A 107 1.02 22.66 0.46
CA ASP A 107 1.53 23.29 1.68
C ASP A 107 1.18 22.49 2.94
N LEU A 108 0.02 21.83 2.98
CA LEU A 108 -0.36 20.94 4.09
C LEU A 108 0.55 19.71 4.19
N LEU A 109 0.90 19.11 3.04
CA LEU A 109 1.87 18.01 2.97
C LEU A 109 3.25 18.48 3.42
N HIS A 110 3.72 19.64 2.94
CA HIS A 110 5.00 20.20 3.36
C HIS A 110 5.02 20.51 4.87
N ARG A 111 3.92 21.03 5.42
CA ARG A 111 3.77 21.26 6.87
C ARG A 111 3.87 19.96 7.65
N TYR A 112 3.23 18.90 7.17
CA TYR A 112 3.31 17.57 7.79
C TYR A 112 4.74 17.02 7.75
N VAL A 113 5.41 17.05 6.58
CA VAL A 113 6.81 16.63 6.43
C VAL A 113 7.74 17.41 7.37
N ALA A 114 7.59 18.73 7.46
CA ALA A 114 8.38 19.57 8.36
C ALA A 114 8.11 19.28 9.84
N LEU A 115 6.86 18.95 10.20
CA LEU A 115 6.51 18.52 11.55
C LEU A 115 7.16 17.18 11.89
N ARG A 116 7.10 16.18 10.99
CA ARG A 116 7.77 14.89 11.19
C ARG A 116 9.27 15.07 11.41
N LYS A 117 9.94 15.86 10.57
CA LYS A 117 11.37 16.19 10.69
C LYS A 117 11.71 16.71 12.09
N ARG A 118 10.90 17.65 12.60
CA ARG A 118 11.08 18.28 13.92
C ARG A 118 10.88 17.29 15.06
N ILE A 119 9.81 16.50 15.02
CA ILE A 119 9.49 15.52 16.06
C ILE A 119 10.57 14.43 16.13
N LEU A 120 11.05 13.97 14.97
CA LEU A 120 12.09 12.94 14.88
C LEU A 120 13.51 13.47 15.14
N GLY A 121 13.69 14.79 15.28
CA GLY A 121 14.99 15.41 15.53
C GLY A 121 16.00 15.21 14.39
N LEU A 122 15.53 15.20 13.13
CA LEU A 122 16.38 14.93 11.96
C LEU A 122 16.84 16.23 11.27
N ASP A 123 18.10 16.25 10.82
CA ASP A 123 18.65 17.36 10.02
C ASP A 123 18.08 17.41 8.60
N GLU A 124 17.80 16.25 8.02
CA GLU A 124 17.10 16.07 6.75
C GLU A 124 16.06 14.96 6.90
N LEU A 125 14.92 15.11 6.22
CA LEU A 125 13.89 14.07 6.18
C LEU A 125 13.84 13.46 4.79
N HIS A 126 14.04 12.15 4.73
CA HIS A 126 14.00 11.38 3.49
C HIS A 126 12.71 10.56 3.37
N MET A 127 12.45 10.02 2.19
CA MET A 127 11.29 9.14 1.94
C MET A 127 11.24 7.96 2.91
N TYR A 128 12.39 7.41 3.30
CA TYR A 128 12.48 6.31 4.25
C TYR A 128 12.21 6.72 5.71
N ASP A 129 11.94 7.98 6.01
CA ASP A 129 11.56 8.46 7.35
C ASP A 129 10.04 8.71 7.49
N MET A 130 9.30 8.55 6.39
CA MET A 130 7.86 8.85 6.33
C MET A 130 6.98 7.82 7.04
N TYR A 131 7.54 6.64 7.35
CA TYR A 131 6.80 5.49 7.88
C TYR A 131 7.15 5.14 9.33
N THR A 132 8.25 5.67 9.86
CA THR A 132 8.62 5.43 11.26
C THR A 132 7.65 6.13 12.22
N SER A 133 7.51 5.57 13.42
CA SER A 133 6.65 6.14 14.46
C SER A 133 7.15 7.50 14.95
N LEU A 134 6.22 8.46 15.09
CA LEU A 134 6.51 9.80 15.60
C LEU A 134 6.67 9.87 17.12
N VAL A 135 6.27 8.83 17.86
CA VAL A 135 6.36 8.81 19.33
C VAL A 135 7.68 8.23 19.85
N GLY A 136 8.66 8.00 18.97
CA GLY A 136 9.99 7.46 19.32
C GLY A 136 9.98 6.00 19.81
N LYS A 137 8.82 5.35 19.81
CA LYS A 137 8.62 3.94 20.16
C LYS A 137 8.12 3.19 18.94
N LYS A 138 8.42 1.89 18.87
CA LYS A 138 7.86 1.02 17.83
C LYS A 138 6.34 1.10 17.84
N SER A 139 5.75 1.00 16.66
CA SER A 139 4.31 0.87 16.51
C SER A 139 3.79 -0.30 17.35
N PRO A 140 2.62 -0.17 17.98
CA PRO A 140 2.00 -1.29 18.67
C PRO A 140 1.77 -2.45 17.71
N LYS A 141 1.90 -3.67 18.25
CA LYS A 141 1.59 -4.90 17.53
C LYS A 141 0.18 -5.35 17.90
N TYR A 142 -0.58 -5.76 16.90
CA TYR A 142 -1.91 -6.31 17.08
C TYR A 142 -1.95 -7.66 16.39
N THR A 143 -2.28 -8.72 17.14
CA THR A 143 -2.52 -10.03 16.53
C THR A 143 -3.78 -9.97 15.66
N PHE A 144 -3.96 -10.96 14.79
CA PHE A 144 -5.18 -11.08 13.99
C PHE A 144 -6.45 -11.08 14.86
N GLU A 145 -6.45 -11.86 15.94
CA GLU A 145 -7.59 -11.93 16.88
C GLU A 145 -7.85 -10.60 17.61
N GLN A 146 -6.79 -9.92 18.07
CA GLN A 146 -6.92 -8.58 18.65
C GLN A 146 -7.48 -7.58 17.63
N SER A 147 -7.05 -7.69 16.38
CA SER A 147 -7.45 -6.80 15.31
C SER A 147 -8.92 -6.98 14.94
N LYS A 148 -9.44 -8.22 14.93
CA LYS A 148 -10.88 -8.47 14.75
C LYS A 148 -11.71 -7.79 15.85
N ALA A 149 -11.30 -7.89 17.11
CA ALA A 149 -12.00 -7.25 18.21
C ALA A 149 -12.00 -5.72 18.08
N ILE A 150 -10.84 -5.12 17.78
CA ILE A 150 -10.71 -3.66 17.57
C ILE A 150 -11.54 -3.21 16.36
N ALA A 151 -11.53 -3.96 15.26
CA ALA A 151 -12.31 -3.65 14.07
C ALA A 151 -13.81 -3.63 14.38
N LEU A 152 -14.32 -4.66 15.07
CA LEU A 152 -15.75 -4.72 15.46
C LEU A 152 -16.14 -3.55 16.37
N GLU A 153 -15.29 -3.15 17.31
CA GLU A 153 -15.53 -1.99 18.17
C GLU A 153 -15.53 -0.68 17.37
N ALA A 154 -14.51 -0.46 16.52
CA ALA A 154 -14.38 0.74 15.71
C ALA A 154 -15.54 0.91 14.71
N LEU A 155 -16.03 -0.20 14.15
CA LEU A 155 -17.09 -0.21 13.15
C LEU A 155 -18.50 -0.10 13.73
N GLN A 156 -18.66 -0.06 15.07
CA GLN A 156 -19.97 0.17 15.70
C GLN A 156 -20.68 1.43 15.22
N VAL A 157 -19.92 2.46 14.83
CA VAL A 157 -20.46 3.72 14.29
C VAL A 157 -21.25 3.53 12.99
N MET A 158 -21.01 2.44 12.25
CA MET A 158 -21.72 2.09 11.01
C MET A 158 -23.09 1.43 11.27
N GLY A 159 -23.39 1.10 12.52
CA GLY A 159 -24.65 0.51 12.95
C GLY A 159 -24.63 -1.03 13.04
N PRO A 160 -25.63 -1.60 13.73
CA PRO A 160 -25.64 -3.03 14.10
C PRO A 160 -25.73 -3.98 12.90
N ASP A 161 -26.40 -3.56 11.81
CA ASP A 161 -26.52 -4.37 10.60
C ASP A 161 -25.15 -4.58 9.92
N TYR A 162 -24.37 -3.50 9.76
CA TYR A 162 -23.04 -3.56 9.17
C TYR A 162 -22.09 -4.43 10.02
N VAL A 163 -22.06 -4.20 11.35
CA VAL A 163 -21.22 -4.97 12.27
C VAL A 163 -21.57 -6.47 12.25
N LYS A 164 -22.85 -6.81 12.09
CA LYS A 164 -23.27 -8.21 11.96
C LYS A 164 -22.62 -8.89 10.74
N HIS A 165 -22.59 -8.23 9.58
CA HIS A 165 -21.96 -8.77 8.36
C HIS A 165 -20.44 -8.91 8.51
N VAL A 166 -19.79 -7.94 9.16
CA VAL A 166 -18.35 -8.03 9.48
C VAL A 166 -18.06 -9.21 10.40
N HIS A 167 -18.91 -9.42 11.42
CA HIS A 167 -18.79 -10.55 12.32
C HIS A 167 -18.96 -11.90 11.60
N GLU A 168 -19.93 -12.00 10.68
CA GLU A 168 -20.11 -13.18 9.82
C GLU A 168 -18.87 -13.45 8.95
N ALA A 169 -18.22 -12.41 8.41
CA ALA A 169 -16.98 -12.56 7.64
C ALA A 169 -15.79 -13.03 8.48
N PHE A 170 -15.73 -12.60 9.74
CA PHE A 170 -14.67 -12.95 10.68
C PHE A 170 -14.77 -14.37 11.23
N ASP A 171 -16.00 -14.86 11.41
CA ASP A 171 -16.28 -16.23 11.85
C ASP A 171 -16.36 -17.22 10.67
N GLY A 172 -16.79 -16.72 9.52
CA GLY A 172 -16.76 -17.43 8.25
C GLY A 172 -15.33 -17.59 7.78
N ARG A 173 -15.01 -18.71 7.13
CA ARG A 173 -13.69 -18.94 6.51
C ARG A 173 -13.51 -18.11 5.23
N TRP A 174 -13.78 -16.81 5.30
CA TRP A 174 -13.79 -15.88 4.18
C TRP A 174 -12.44 -15.20 4.00
N ILE A 175 -11.60 -15.22 5.05
CA ILE A 175 -10.32 -14.51 5.06
C ILE A 175 -9.15 -15.50 4.91
N ASP A 176 -8.37 -15.36 3.84
CA ASP A 176 -7.07 -16.03 3.69
C ASP A 176 -5.96 -15.16 4.29
N VAL A 177 -5.61 -15.45 5.54
CA VAL A 177 -4.86 -14.55 6.43
C VAL A 177 -3.35 -14.50 6.16
N VAL A 178 -2.69 -15.66 6.02
CA VAL A 178 -1.23 -15.75 6.18
C VAL A 178 -0.49 -15.53 4.86
N GLU A 179 0.62 -14.79 4.87
CA GLU A 179 1.54 -14.67 3.74
C GLU A 179 2.23 -16.01 3.44
N ASN A 180 2.33 -16.40 2.18
CA ASN A 180 3.09 -17.57 1.76
C ASN A 180 3.81 -17.33 0.42
N GLN A 181 4.73 -18.25 0.08
CA GLN A 181 5.52 -18.16 -1.14
C GLN A 181 4.59 -18.19 -2.36
N PHE A 182 4.73 -17.22 -3.26
CA PHE A 182 3.92 -17.02 -4.47
C PHE A 182 2.50 -16.49 -4.24
N LYS A 183 2.10 -16.17 -3.00
CA LYS A 183 0.84 -15.45 -2.75
C LYS A 183 0.88 -14.07 -3.40
N ARG A 184 -0.25 -13.62 -3.93
CA ARG A 184 -0.41 -12.27 -4.45
C ARG A 184 -0.21 -11.25 -3.31
N SER A 185 0.55 -10.19 -3.57
CA SER A 185 0.81 -9.12 -2.61
C SER A 185 -0.41 -8.22 -2.38
N GLY A 186 -0.40 -7.49 -1.25
CA GLY A 186 -1.46 -6.55 -0.87
C GLY A 186 -2.59 -7.19 -0.06
N GLY A 187 -3.70 -6.46 0.05
CA GLY A 187 -5.01 -6.95 0.50
C GLY A 187 -6.05 -6.69 -0.58
N TYR A 188 -7.07 -7.54 -0.66
CA TYR A 188 -8.25 -7.26 -1.50
C TYR A 188 -9.47 -8.07 -1.05
N SER A 189 -10.65 -7.52 -1.30
CA SER A 189 -11.95 -8.21 -1.27
C SER A 189 -12.38 -8.59 -2.69
N SER A 190 -12.94 -9.79 -2.86
CA SER A 190 -13.44 -10.30 -4.13
C SER A 190 -14.57 -11.31 -3.92
N GLY A 191 -15.37 -11.55 -4.95
CA GLY A 191 -16.41 -12.57 -4.95
C GLY A 191 -17.11 -12.63 -6.30
N THR A 192 -18.08 -13.52 -6.44
CA THR A 192 -19.06 -13.49 -7.53
C THR A 192 -20.47 -13.40 -6.96
N TYR A 193 -21.45 -13.24 -7.84
CA TYR A 193 -22.86 -13.12 -7.43
C TYR A 193 -23.35 -14.29 -6.55
N ASP A 194 -22.80 -15.49 -6.76
CA ASP A 194 -23.23 -16.72 -6.08
C ASP A 194 -22.28 -17.15 -4.95
N THR A 195 -21.32 -16.32 -4.55
CA THR A 195 -20.37 -16.63 -3.45
C THR A 195 -20.46 -15.62 -2.32
N ASN A 196 -19.97 -16.01 -1.15
CA ASN A 196 -19.59 -15.04 -0.12
C ASN A 196 -18.48 -14.11 -0.65
N PRO A 197 -18.30 -12.93 -0.06
CA PRO A 197 -17.07 -12.16 -0.26
C PRO A 197 -15.91 -12.92 0.39
N PHE A 198 -14.79 -12.99 -0.32
CA PHE A 198 -13.53 -13.53 0.18
C PHE A 198 -12.49 -12.42 0.24
N ILE A 199 -11.77 -12.38 1.34
CA ILE A 199 -10.74 -11.40 1.62
C ILE A 199 -9.40 -12.11 1.58
N LEU A 200 -8.46 -11.60 0.77
CA LEU A 200 -7.07 -12.02 0.83
C LEU A 200 -6.28 -11.01 1.64
N LEU A 201 -5.54 -11.50 2.64
CA LEU A 201 -4.57 -10.72 3.41
C LEU A 201 -3.17 -11.32 3.32
N ASN A 202 -2.16 -10.50 3.61
CA ASN A 202 -0.79 -10.94 3.85
C ASN A 202 -0.38 -10.51 5.27
N TRP A 203 -1.00 -11.15 6.27
CA TRP A 203 -1.04 -10.66 7.64
C TRP A 203 0.34 -10.53 8.29
N LYS A 204 0.53 -9.38 8.96
CA LYS A 204 1.61 -9.12 9.92
C LYS A 204 1.00 -8.46 11.16
N ASP A 205 1.56 -8.75 12.33
CA ASP A 205 1.06 -8.19 13.59
C ASP A 205 1.49 -6.71 13.76
N ASN A 206 0.91 -5.80 12.97
CA ASN A 206 1.14 -4.36 13.02
C ASN A 206 -0.17 -3.57 12.77
N LEU A 207 -0.10 -2.27 13.03
CA LEU A 207 -1.24 -1.35 12.89
C LEU A 207 -1.75 -1.25 11.44
N ASP A 208 -0.86 -1.29 10.46
CA ASP A 208 -1.23 -1.19 9.03
C ASP A 208 -2.08 -2.39 8.57
N ASN A 209 -1.84 -3.59 9.12
CA ASN A 209 -2.66 -4.77 8.82
C ASN A 209 -4.03 -4.70 9.50
N LEU A 210 -4.14 -4.09 10.69
CA LEU A 210 -5.44 -3.77 11.28
C LEU A 210 -6.23 -2.80 10.39
N TYR A 211 -5.59 -1.77 9.85
CA TYR A 211 -6.25 -0.87 8.89
C TYR A 211 -6.64 -1.57 7.60
N THR A 212 -5.80 -2.45 7.08
CA THR A 212 -6.13 -3.28 5.91
C THR A 212 -7.33 -4.18 6.20
N LEU A 213 -7.40 -4.83 7.36
CA LEU A 213 -8.56 -5.64 7.74
C LEU A 213 -9.85 -4.83 7.72
N ILE A 214 -9.84 -3.65 8.33
CA ILE A 214 -11.00 -2.74 8.34
C ILE A 214 -11.34 -2.30 6.90
N HIS A 215 -10.33 -2.00 6.08
CA HIS A 215 -10.51 -1.59 4.68
C HIS A 215 -11.19 -2.67 3.85
N GLU A 216 -10.73 -3.92 3.92
CA GLU A 216 -11.27 -5.02 3.11
C GLU A 216 -12.65 -5.49 3.59
N THR A 217 -13.05 -5.12 4.81
CA THR A 217 -14.43 -5.34 5.31
C THR A 217 -15.42 -4.24 4.87
N GLY A 218 -14.91 -3.19 4.22
CA GLY A 218 -15.69 -2.10 3.62
C GLY A 218 -16.49 -2.53 2.40
#